data_AF-A0A948SS06-F1
#
_entry.id   AF-A0A948SS06-F1
#
_cell.length_a   1.000
_cell.length_b   1.000
_cell.length_c   1.000
_cell.angle_alpha   90.00
_cell.angle_beta   90.00
_cell.angle_gamma   90.00
#
_symmetry.space_group_name_H-M   'P 1'
#
loop_
_entity.id
_entity.type
_entity.pdbx_description
1 polymer ?
#
loop_
_entity_poly.entity_id
_entity_poly.type
_entity_poly.pdbx_seq_one_letter_code
_entity_poly.pdbx_strand_id
1 'polypeptide(L)'
;LAMDHGINIEHACGGVCACSTCHVYVEQGMDSLTEATEAEDDRVEEAPGIRRNSRLSCQCEIHGAGPIVVRVPAWNRNAVKEIPH
;
A
#
# COMPACT_ATOMS: atom_id res chain seq x y z
N LEU A 1 -1.42 -5.66 9.15
CA LEU A 1 -2.02 -6.70 8.27
C LEU A 1 -1.00 -7.33 7.31
N ALA A 2 -0.47 -6.62 6.31
CA ALA A 2 0.44 -7.21 5.32
C ALA A 2 1.73 -7.79 5.95
N MET A 3 2.38 -7.02 6.82
CA MET A 3 3.59 -7.45 7.55
C MET A 3 3.33 -8.63 8.49
N ASP A 4 2.16 -8.66 9.14
CA ASP A 4 1.76 -9.75 10.06
C ASP A 4 1.62 -11.10 9.33
N HIS A 5 1.36 -11.06 8.02
CA HIS A 5 1.27 -12.24 7.15
C HIS A 5 2.54 -12.47 6.31
N GLY A 6 3.65 -11.79 6.63
CA GLY A 6 4.94 -11.97 5.97
C GLY A 6 5.02 -11.38 4.55
N ILE A 7 4.08 -10.51 4.18
CA ILE A 7 4.12 -9.76 2.92
C ILE A 7 4.89 -8.47 3.18
N ASN A 8 6.18 -8.47 2.83
CA ASN A 8 7.05 -7.33 3.02
C ASN A 8 6.77 -6.24 1.96
N ILE A 9 6.06 -5.20 2.37
CA ILE A 9 5.82 -3.99 1.59
C ILE A 9 6.69 -2.90 2.20
N GLU A 10 7.47 -2.20 1.39
CA GLU A 10 8.32 -1.13 1.88
C GLU A 10 7.49 0.04 2.46
N HIS A 11 7.97 0.66 3.53
CA HIS A 11 7.31 1.76 4.23
C HIS A 11 8.36 2.69 4.82
N ALA A 12 9.18 3.30 3.95
CA ALA A 12 10.35 4.08 4.33
C ALA A 12 10.05 5.24 5.31
N CYS A 13 8.85 5.83 5.24
CA CYS A 13 8.43 6.88 6.18
C CYS A 13 7.82 6.35 7.49
N GLY A 14 7.76 5.04 7.71
CA GLY A 14 7.10 4.44 8.88
C GLY A 14 5.56 4.54 8.85
N GLY A 15 4.96 4.82 7.68
CA GLY A 15 3.50 4.87 7.53
C GLY A 15 2.86 6.23 7.80
N VAL A 16 3.63 7.31 7.87
CA VAL A 16 3.13 8.68 8.16
C VAL A 16 2.79 9.49 6.90
N CYS A 17 2.43 8.83 5.80
CA CYS A 17 2.07 9.48 4.53
C CYS A 17 3.12 10.47 3.98
N ALA A 18 4.42 10.17 4.14
CA ALA A 18 5.53 11.02 3.69
C ALA A 18 6.39 10.38 2.58
N CYS A 19 5.98 9.24 2.03
CA CYS A 19 6.65 8.57 0.91
C CYS A 19 5.65 7.74 0.08
N SER A 20 6.08 7.22 -1.08
CA SER A 20 5.29 6.36 -1.97
C SER A 20 5.75 4.89 -2.00
N THR A 21 6.65 4.46 -1.11
CA THR A 21 7.22 3.10 -1.10
C THR A 21 6.23 2.00 -0.71
N CYS A 22 5.14 2.37 -0.03
CA CYS A 22 4.04 1.46 0.30
C CYS A 22 2.93 1.43 -0.77
N HIS A 23 3.19 2.00 -1.95
CA HIS A 23 2.25 2.03 -3.05
C HIS A 23 1.87 0.61 -3.50
N VAL A 24 0.56 0.40 -3.62
CA VAL A 24 -0.07 -0.84 -4.09
C VAL A 24 -1.18 -0.52 -5.08
N TYR A 25 -1.59 -1.52 -5.85
CA TYR A 25 -2.81 -1.47 -6.64
C TYR A 25 -3.90 -2.28 -5.96
N VAL A 26 -5.07 -1.68 -5.75
CA VAL A 26 -6.26 -2.39 -5.24
C VAL A 26 -7.03 -2.93 -6.44
N GLU A 27 -6.95 -4.24 -6.66
CA GLU A 27 -7.61 -4.92 -7.79
C GLU A 27 -9.05 -5.32 -7.44
N GLN A 28 -9.37 -5.50 -6.16
CA GLN A 28 -10.71 -5.78 -5.65
C GLN A 28 -10.92 -5.21 -4.25
N GLY A 29 -12.13 -4.77 -3.93
CA GLY A 29 -12.51 -4.35 -2.57
C GLY A 29 -12.18 -2.89 -2.23
N MET A 30 -12.03 -2.02 -3.24
CA MET A 30 -11.77 -0.59 -3.03
C MET A 30 -12.86 0.09 -2.21
N ASP A 31 -14.14 -0.27 -2.42
CA ASP A 31 -15.28 0.25 -1.66
C ASP A 31 -15.31 -0.24 -0.20
N SER A 32 -14.47 -1.22 0.16
CA SER A 32 -14.31 -1.70 1.54
C SER A 32 -13.16 -1.02 2.29
N LEU A 33 -12.49 -0.06 1.65
CA LEU A 33 -11.41 0.74 2.21
C LEU A 33 -11.89 2.17 2.49
N THR A 34 -11.21 2.87 3.38
CA THR A 34 -11.33 4.33 3.51
C THR A 34 -11.04 5.03 2.18
N GLU A 35 -11.74 6.13 1.92
CA GLU A 35 -11.42 7.01 0.79
C GLU A 35 -10.00 7.56 0.93
N ALA A 36 -9.35 7.84 -0.21
CA ALA A 36 -8.05 8.48 -0.18
C ALA A 36 -8.18 9.90 0.36
N THR A 37 -7.21 10.31 1.17
CA THR A 37 -7.11 11.71 1.60
C THR A 37 -6.33 12.52 0.58
N GLU A 38 -6.52 13.85 0.55
CA GLU A 38 -5.74 14.73 -0.35
C GLU A 38 -4.21 14.55 -0.14
N ALA A 39 -3.77 14.38 1.12
CA ALA A 39 -2.38 14.13 1.44
C ALA A 39 -1.87 12.78 0.90
N GLU A 40 -2.73 11.76 0.85
CA GLU A 40 -2.42 10.47 0.23
C GLU A 40 -2.29 10.64 -1.28
N ASP A 41 -3.25 11.29 -1.92
CA ASP A 41 -3.26 11.50 -3.37
C ASP A 41 -2.00 12.23 -3.84
N ASP A 42 -1.61 13.31 -3.15
CA ASP A 42 -0.35 14.04 -3.41
C ASP A 42 0.88 13.13 -3.39
N ARG A 43 0.92 12.12 -2.50
CA ARG A 43 2.05 11.18 -2.43
C ARG A 43 1.93 10.07 -3.46
N VAL A 44 0.72 9.66 -3.83
CA VAL A 44 0.48 8.64 -4.87
C VAL A 44 0.85 9.18 -6.24
N GLU A 45 0.68 10.49 -6.50
CA GLU A 45 1.12 11.14 -7.75
C GLU A 45 2.62 11.02 -8.00
N GLU A 46 3.43 11.01 -6.94
CA GLU A 46 4.87 10.81 -7.00
C GLU A 46 5.28 9.33 -7.15
N ALA A 47 4.32 8.40 -7.16
CA ALA A 47 4.59 6.97 -7.25
C ALA A 47 4.85 6.53 -8.70
N PRO A 48 5.86 5.67 -8.95
CA PRO A 48 6.08 5.08 -10.26
C PRO A 48 4.84 4.30 -10.74
N GLY A 49 4.45 4.51 -12.00
CA GLY A 49 3.38 3.71 -12.61
C GLY A 49 2.00 3.90 -11.97
N ILE A 50 1.66 5.11 -11.52
CA ILE A 50 0.34 5.47 -11.00
C ILE A 50 -0.81 5.00 -11.92
N ARG A 51 -1.88 4.51 -11.29
CA ARG A 51 -3.13 4.08 -11.91
C ARG A 51 -4.29 4.58 -11.06
N ARG A 52 -5.50 4.55 -11.62
CA ARG A 52 -6.73 4.91 -10.89
C ARG A 52 -6.98 4.08 -9.64
N ASN A 53 -6.44 2.86 -9.60
CA ASN A 53 -6.55 1.97 -8.46
C ASN A 53 -5.31 1.95 -7.56
N SER A 54 -4.42 2.95 -7.70
CA SER A 54 -3.28 3.14 -6.81
C SER A 54 -3.74 3.62 -5.43
N ARG A 55 -3.15 3.05 -4.37
CA ARG A 55 -3.29 3.51 -2.99
C ARG A 55 -1.98 3.36 -2.23
N LEU A 56 -1.82 4.10 -1.14
CA LEU A 56 -0.79 3.84 -0.13
C LEU A 56 -1.32 2.81 0.87
N SER A 57 -0.70 1.63 0.92
CA SER A 57 -1.21 0.55 1.77
C SER A 57 -1.22 0.91 3.26
N CYS A 58 -0.39 1.87 3.69
CA CYS A 58 -0.35 2.34 5.07
C CYS A 58 -1.51 3.29 5.44
N GLN A 59 -2.22 3.86 4.47
CA GLN A 59 -3.36 4.76 4.68
C GLN A 59 -4.72 4.06 4.46
N CYS A 60 -4.69 2.80 4.03
CA CYS A 60 -5.90 2.01 3.76
C CYS A 60 -6.41 1.36 5.05
N GLU A 61 -7.51 1.86 5.61
CA GLU A 61 -8.24 1.20 6.70
C GLU A 61 -9.42 0.41 6.15
N ILE A 62 -9.67 -0.79 6.69
CA ILE A 62 -10.71 -1.70 6.21
C ILE A 62 -12.01 -1.44 6.98
N HIS A 63 -13.05 -0.98 6.28
CA HIS A 63 -14.37 -0.69 6.86
C HIS A 63 -15.48 -1.65 6.37
N GLY A 64 -15.24 -2.35 5.26
CA GLY A 64 -16.19 -3.27 4.66
C GLY A 64 -15.94 -4.74 4.99
N ALA A 65 -16.85 -5.59 4.51
CA ALA A 65 -16.70 -7.03 4.54
C ALA A 65 -16.49 -7.56 3.11
N GLY A 66 -15.59 -8.53 2.96
CA GLY A 66 -15.33 -9.17 1.68
C GLY A 66 -13.83 -9.30 1.37
N PRO A 67 -13.50 -9.99 0.27
CA PRO A 67 -12.11 -10.12 -0.14
C PRO A 67 -11.58 -8.79 -0.69
N ILE A 68 -10.41 -8.39 -0.20
CA ILE A 68 -9.63 -7.28 -0.74
C ILE A 68 -8.42 -7.90 -1.43
N VAL A 69 -8.27 -7.62 -2.73
CA VAL A 69 -7.16 -8.13 -3.53
C VAL A 69 -6.24 -6.97 -3.86
N VAL A 70 -5.01 -7.05 -3.37
CA VAL A 70 -3.97 -6.05 -3.61
C VAL A 70 -2.83 -6.64 -4.41
N ARG A 71 -2.30 -5.86 -5.35
CA ARG A 71 -1.11 -6.18 -6.12
C ARG A 71 0.02 -5.24 -5.72
N VAL A 72 1.07 -5.81 -5.14
CA VAL A 72 2.31 -5.10 -4.80
C VAL A 72 3.16 -4.97 -6.07
N PRO A 73 3.52 -3.74 -6.50
CA PRO A 73 4.41 -3.54 -7.63
C PRO A 73 5.78 -4.19 -7.41
N ALA A 74 6.44 -4.59 -8.50
CA ALA A 74 7.71 -5.31 -8.42
C ALA A 74 8.82 -4.48 -7.76
N TRP A 75 8.83 -3.15 -7.94
CA TRP A 75 9.81 -2.24 -7.34
C TRP A 75 9.59 -2.01 -5.83
N ASN A 76 8.36 -2.18 -5.33
CA ASN A 76 8.03 -2.06 -3.90
C ASN A 76 8.10 -3.41 -3.17
N ARG A 77 8.37 -4.50 -3.90
CA ARG A 77 8.52 -5.83 -3.32
C ARG A 77 9.93 -5.97 -2.79
N ASN A 78 10.11 -5.75 -1.49
CA ASN A 78 11.40 -6.02 -0.86
C ASN A 78 11.58 -7.54 -0.70
N ALA A 79 12.26 -8.16 -1.68
CA ALA A 79 12.50 -9.60 -1.75
C ALA A 79 13.59 -10.08 -0.77
N VAL A 80 14.24 -9.17 -0.05
CA VAL A 80 15.27 -9.52 0.94
C VAL A 80 14.59 -9.70 2.30
N LYS A 81 14.42 -10.98 2.70
CA LYS A 81 14.27 -11.31 4.11
C LYS A 81 15.61 -11.02 4.77
N GLU A 82 15.77 -9.86 5.41
CA GLU A 82 16.81 -9.78 6.43
C GLU A 82 16.45 -10.80 7.52
N ILE A 83 17.38 -11.72 7.75
CA ILE A 83 17.24 -12.75 8.78
C ILE A 83 17.21 -12.01 10.11
N PRO A 84 16.17 -12.17 10.94
CA PRO A 84 16.18 -11.62 12.29
C PRO A 84 17.43 -12.13 13.01
N HIS A 85 18.26 -11.22 13.52
CA HIS A 85 19.39 -11.57 14.40
C HIS A 85 18.87 -11.95 15.79
#